data_AF-A0A0F9LIE6-F1
#
_entry.id   AF-A0A0F9LIE6-F1
#
_cell.length_a   1.000
_cell.length_b   1.000
_cell.length_c   1.000
_cell.angle_alpha   90.00
_cell.angle_beta   90.00
_cell.angle_gamma   90.00
#
_symmetry.space_group_name_H-M   'P 1'
#
loop_
_entity.id
_entity.type
_entity.pdbx_description
1 polymer ?
#
loop_
_entity_poly.entity_id
_entity_poly.type
_entity_poly.pdbx_seq_one_letter_code
_entity_poly.pdbx_strand_id
1 'polypeptide(L)'
;MNYSTLCAVDLPLQILHNNTMENKLKDIQNNPENHIHKNFDALMACAFVNGAINLAIMTAHEGLCGYNGGVPCDVRSGPCSCGAWH
;
A
#
# COMPACT_ATOMS: atom_id res chain seq x y z
N MET A 1 -13.80 -39.27 -25.73
CA MET A 1 -13.44 -38.74 -27.06
C MET A 1 -13.64 -37.23 -27.02
N ASN A 2 -12.58 -36.50 -27.42
CA ASN A 2 -12.45 -35.05 -27.59
C ASN A 2 -13.57 -34.49 -28.53
N TYR A 3 -13.92 -33.19 -28.59
CA TYR A 3 -13.07 -32.00 -28.68
C TYR A 3 -13.76 -30.69 -28.25
N SER A 4 -12.91 -29.81 -27.73
CA SER A 4 -12.93 -28.34 -27.60
C SER A 4 -13.90 -27.49 -28.44
N THR A 5 -14.40 -26.42 -27.82
CA THR A 5 -14.59 -25.06 -28.39
C THR A 5 -14.67 -24.10 -27.18
N LEU A 6 -13.58 -23.53 -26.65
CA LEU A 6 -12.93 -22.28 -27.10
C LEU A 6 -13.92 -21.17 -27.51
N CYS A 7 -14.69 -20.66 -26.55
CA CYS A 7 -15.11 -19.26 -26.54
C CYS A 7 -14.12 -18.49 -25.67
N ALA A 8 -13.02 -18.08 -26.30
CA ALA A 8 -12.10 -17.09 -25.78
C ALA A 8 -12.77 -15.71 -25.85
N VAL A 9 -13.20 -15.19 -24.71
CA VAL A 9 -13.09 -13.78 -24.32
C VAL A 9 -13.24 -13.73 -22.80
N ASP A 10 -12.37 -12.93 -22.17
CA ASP A 10 -12.36 -12.57 -20.75
C ASP A 10 -11.61 -13.52 -19.78
N LEU A 11 -10.31 -13.70 -19.98
CA LEU A 11 -9.40 -13.83 -18.84
C LEU A 11 -8.30 -12.74 -18.90
N PRO A 12 -8.00 -12.04 -17.78
CA PRO A 12 -8.78 -11.92 -16.56
C PRO A 12 -8.82 -10.48 -16.01
N LEU A 13 -9.94 -10.10 -15.40
CA LEU A 13 -10.01 -8.97 -14.46
C LEU A 13 -9.02 -9.11 -13.27
N GLN A 14 -8.34 -10.26 -13.15
CA GLN A 14 -7.32 -10.57 -12.15
C GLN A 14 -5.92 -10.02 -12.50
N ILE A 15 -5.62 -9.65 -13.76
CA ILE A 15 -4.31 -9.05 -14.10
C ILE A 15 -4.31 -7.52 -13.90
N LEU A 16 -5.47 -6.86 -13.89
CA LEU A 16 -5.57 -5.41 -13.65
C LEU A 16 -5.76 -5.03 -12.18
N HIS A 17 -6.14 -5.97 -11.31
CA HIS A 17 -6.40 -5.72 -9.88
C HIS A 17 -5.73 -6.77 -8.96
N ASN A 18 -4.44 -7.02 -9.15
CA ASN A 18 -3.62 -7.70 -8.14
C ASN A 18 -3.18 -6.78 -6.98
N ASN A 19 -3.91 -5.68 -6.75
CA ASN A 19 -3.77 -4.79 -5.60
C ASN A 19 -4.64 -5.28 -4.42
N THR A 20 -4.58 -6.57 -4.10
CA THR A 20 -5.19 -7.03 -2.86
C THR A 20 -4.44 -6.40 -1.69
N MET A 21 -5.16 -6.10 -0.61
CA MET A 21 -4.59 -5.59 0.63
C MET A 21 -3.39 -6.44 1.09
N GLU A 22 -3.49 -7.77 0.97
CA GLU A 22 -2.42 -8.70 1.33
C GLU A 22 -1.16 -8.53 0.48
N ASN A 23 -1.30 -8.35 -0.84
CA ASN A 23 -0.15 -8.13 -1.71
C ASN A 23 0.54 -6.81 -1.37
N LYS A 24 -0.24 -5.76 -1.07
CA LYS A 24 0.30 -4.46 -0.69
C LYS A 24 1.04 -4.51 0.64
N LEU A 25 0.49 -5.22 1.64
CA LEU A 25 1.15 -5.44 2.92
C LEU A 25 2.45 -6.23 2.76
N LYS A 26 2.45 -7.29 1.95
CA LYS A 26 3.67 -8.05 1.62
C LYS A 26 4.71 -7.18 0.90
N ASP A 27 4.28 -6.30 0.00
CA ASP A 27 5.16 -5.40 -0.72
C ASP A 27 5.82 -4.37 0.21
N ILE A 28 5.06 -3.78 1.15
CA ILE A 28 5.60 -2.88 2.18
C ILE A 28 6.64 -3.60 3.05
N GLN A 29 6.36 -4.83 3.44
CA GLN A 29 7.27 -5.63 4.25
C GLN A 29 8.55 -6.00 3.50
N ASN A 30 8.44 -6.36 2.22
CA ASN A 30 9.56 -6.87 1.43
C ASN A 30 10.41 -5.77 0.80
N ASN A 31 9.83 -4.61 0.52
CA ASN A 31 10.48 -3.49 -0.17
C ASN A 31 10.20 -2.13 0.54
N PRO A 32 10.45 -2.01 1.85
CA PRO A 32 10.04 -0.85 2.66
C PRO A 32 10.56 0.49 2.14
N GLU A 33 11.74 0.51 1.52
CA GLU A 33 12.34 1.70 0.91
C GLU A 33 11.50 2.30 -0.22
N ASN A 34 10.72 1.49 -0.93
CA ASN A 34 9.81 1.94 -1.99
C ASN A 34 8.52 2.55 -1.43
N HIS A 35 8.27 2.37 -0.13
CA HIS A 35 7.09 2.87 0.58
C HIS A 35 7.42 4.06 1.48
N ILE A 36 8.59 4.67 1.31
CA ILE A 36 8.93 5.93 1.98
C ILE A 36 8.36 7.09 1.17
N HIS A 37 7.26 7.65 1.67
CA HIS A 37 6.56 8.75 1.01
C HIS A 37 7.06 10.12 1.48
N LYS A 38 7.11 11.09 0.56
CA LYS A 38 7.54 12.45 0.88
C LYS A 38 6.57 13.14 1.83
N ASN A 39 5.26 12.96 1.63
CA ASN A 39 4.22 13.67 2.36
C ASN A 39 3.00 12.78 2.63
N PHE A 40 2.10 13.30 3.46
CA PHE A 40 0.88 12.62 3.88
C PHE A 40 -0.05 12.25 2.72
N ASP A 41 -0.18 13.12 1.71
CA ASP A 41 -1.02 12.84 0.53
C ASP A 41 -0.53 11.61 -0.25
N ALA A 42 0.80 11.47 -0.39
CA ALA A 42 1.40 10.30 -1.04
C ALA A 42 1.22 9.02 -0.21
N LEU A 43 1.34 9.12 1.13
CA LEU A 43 1.02 8.00 2.04
C LEU A 43 -0.44 7.58 1.89
N MET A 44 -1.38 8.53 1.90
CA MET A 44 -2.80 8.27 1.70
C MET A 44 -3.07 7.58 0.37
N ALA A 45 -2.44 8.04 -0.72
CA ALA A 45 -2.56 7.43 -2.03
C ALA A 45 -2.02 5.98 -2.03
N CYS A 46 -0.95 5.70 -1.31
CA CYS A 46 -0.41 4.34 -1.16
C CYS A 46 -1.38 3.41 -0.39
N ALA A 47 -2.04 3.94 0.63
CA ALA A 47 -3.00 3.21 1.46
C ALA A 47 -4.41 3.12 0.85
N PHE A 48 -4.67 3.80 -0.28
CA PHE A 48 -5.97 3.79 -0.94
C PHE A 48 -6.15 2.52 -1.77
N VAL A 49 -7.00 1.62 -1.30
CA VAL A 49 -7.26 0.31 -1.93
C VAL A 49 -8.77 0.09 -2.01
N ASN A 50 -9.27 -0.31 -3.17
CA ASN A 50 -10.69 -0.58 -3.43
C ASN A 50 -11.63 0.58 -3.06
N GLY A 51 -11.20 1.83 -3.30
CA GLY A 51 -12.05 3.01 -3.09
C GLY A 51 -12.07 3.55 -1.66
N ALA A 52 -11.27 2.99 -0.74
CA ALA A 52 -11.17 3.45 0.63
C ALA A 52 -9.71 3.45 1.13
N ILE A 53 -9.44 4.27 2.15
CA ILE A 53 -8.17 4.21 2.87
C ILE A 53 -8.17 2.97 3.76
N ASN A 54 -7.17 2.11 3.58
CA ASN A 54 -6.99 0.94 4.41
C ASN A 54 -6.04 1.26 5.58
N LEU A 55 -6.58 1.27 6.79
CA LEU A 55 -5.82 1.62 7.98
C LEU A 55 -4.67 0.64 8.28
N ALA A 56 -4.82 -0.65 7.97
CA ALA A 56 -3.72 -1.61 8.19
C ALA A 56 -2.53 -1.33 7.27
N ILE A 57 -2.80 -0.89 6.03
CA ILE A 57 -1.75 -0.46 5.10
C ILE A 57 -1.09 0.83 5.60
N MET A 58 -1.87 1.77 6.14
CA MET A 58 -1.34 2.99 6.76
C MET A 58 -0.42 2.65 7.94
N THR A 59 -0.87 1.81 8.87
CA THR A 59 -0.07 1.36 10.04
C THR A 59 1.21 0.64 9.61
N ALA A 60 1.20 -0.09 8.49
CA ALA A 60 2.41 -0.73 7.98
C ALA A 60 3.53 0.25 7.58
N HIS A 61 3.24 1.55 7.45
CA HIS A 61 4.24 2.58 7.16
C HIS A 61 4.87 3.19 8.42
N GLU A 62 4.37 2.87 9.61
CA GLU A 62 4.94 3.36 10.86
C GLU A 62 6.39 2.93 11.02
N GLY A 63 7.28 3.91 11.16
CA GLY A 63 8.71 3.70 11.42
C GLY A 63 9.56 3.68 10.15
N LEU A 64 8.93 3.65 8.96
CA LEU A 64 9.66 3.71 7.69
C LEU A 64 10.38 5.04 7.49
N CYS A 65 9.88 6.12 8.11
CA CYS A 65 10.49 7.45 8.07
C CYS A 65 11.35 7.77 9.31
N GLY A 66 11.62 6.79 10.16
CA GLY A 66 12.37 6.97 11.42
C GLY A 66 11.46 7.13 12.63
N TYR A 67 11.93 7.84 13.65
CA TYR A 67 11.26 7.97 14.94
C TYR A 67 11.36 9.39 15.48
N ASN A 68 10.28 9.86 16.11
CA ASN A 68 10.22 11.11 16.86
C ASN A 68 10.02 10.81 18.35
N GLY A 69 11.05 11.02 19.17
CA GLY A 69 10.97 10.75 20.61
C GLY A 69 10.64 9.29 20.96
N GLY A 70 11.00 8.35 20.09
CA GLY A 70 10.68 6.91 20.24
C GLY A 70 9.34 6.49 19.62
N VAL A 71 8.56 7.42 19.08
CA VAL A 71 7.32 7.12 18.36
C VAL A 71 7.62 6.98 16.86
N PRO A 72 7.17 5.91 16.18
CA PRO A 72 7.46 5.69 14.77
C PRO A 72 6.84 6.76 13.87
N CYS A 73 7.57 7.17 12.82
CA CYS A 73 7.11 8.14 11.82
C CYS A 73 6.73 7.45 10.51
N ASP A 74 5.66 7.92 9.88
CA ASP A 74 5.12 7.39 8.61
C ASP A 74 5.31 8.34 7.41
N VAL A 75 5.66 9.61 7.64
CA VAL A 75 5.92 10.61 6.58
C VAL A 75 7.21 11.39 6.83
N ARG A 76 7.82 11.90 5.74
CA ARG A 76 8.99 12.79 5.82
C ARG A 76 8.65 14.29 5.91
N SER A 77 7.42 14.67 5.56
CA SER A 77 6.93 16.04 5.66
C SER A 77 5.42 16.08 5.82
N GLY A 78 4.92 17.03 6.60
CA GLY A 78 3.49 17.19 6.89
C GLY A 78 3.04 16.51 8.18
N PRO A 79 1.73 16.29 8.35
CA PRO A 79 1.18 15.66 9.54
C PRO A 79 1.60 14.19 9.62
N CYS A 80 2.13 13.78 10.78
CA CYS A 80 2.68 12.45 11.03
C CYS A 80 1.90 11.74 12.13
N SER A 81 1.77 10.42 12.03
CA SER A 81 1.12 9.60 13.07
C SER A 81 1.81 9.69 14.44
N CYS A 82 3.08 10.09 14.48
CA CYS A 82 3.80 10.36 15.73
C CYS A 82 3.29 11.59 16.52
N GLY A 83 2.30 12.31 15.99
CA GLY A 83 1.69 13.49 16.60
C GLY A 83 2.45 14.79 16.36
N ALA A 84 3.51 14.76 15.54
CA ALA A 84 4.27 15.94 15.14
C ALA A 84 3.99 16.34 13.67
N TRP A 85 4.50 17.52 13.32
CA TRP A 85 4.62 17.97 11.94
C TRP A 85 6.09 17.88 11.51
N HIS A 86 6.36 17.22 10.38
CA HIS A 86 7.70 17.09 9.81
C HIS A 86 7.92 18.04 8.62
#